data_AF-N4XIX6-F1
#
_entry.id   AF-N4XIX6-F1
#
_cell.length_a   1.000
_cell.length_b   1.000
_cell.length_c   1.000
_cell.angle_alpha   90.00
_cell.angle_beta   90.00
_cell.angle_gamma   90.00
#
_symmetry.space_group_name_H-M   'P 1'
#
loop_
_entity.id
_entity.type
_entity.pdbx_description
1 polymer ?
#
loop_
_entity_poly.entity_id
_entity_poly.type
_entity_poly.pdbx_seq_one_letter_code
_entity_poly.pdbx_strand_id
1 'polypeptide(L)'
;MSGWGLGWFGGGQAKKEAPKKAILQLRGQLEMLNKREKHLQNQMDEQDALARKYVSTNKQAAKSALRRKKQFEHSLEQTSSQIMTLEQQIYSIESANINKETLDAMKNAGAAMKQIHAGLTIDKVDDVMEGLREQHAIGEEISEAITSSIANNGIDEDELDEELAELQQEKLDEQMLNTGSVPIHDAPSSQKLPQAPNTNPKAPQRVEEDDEEEELRKLQAEMAM
;
A
#
# COMPACT_ATOMS: atom_id res chain seq x y z
N MET A 1 3.03 -61.63 -18.08
CA MET A 1 1.64 -61.46 -17.60
C MET A 1 1.45 -60.01 -17.22
N SER A 2 0.27 -59.45 -17.49
CA SER A 2 0.03 -58.00 -17.54
C SER A 2 -0.75 -57.50 -16.32
N GLY A 3 -0.67 -56.18 -16.05
CA GLY A 3 -1.36 -55.49 -14.95
C GLY A 3 -0.47 -55.33 -13.71
N TRP A 4 -0.47 -54.21 -12.98
CA TRP A 4 -1.37 -53.04 -12.97
C TRP A 4 -0.51 -51.76 -12.91
N GLY A 5 -0.92 -50.58 -13.41
CA GLY A 5 -2.25 -50.17 -13.87
C GLY A 5 -2.71 -48.90 -13.14
N LEU A 6 -2.21 -47.74 -13.58
CA LEU A 6 -2.67 -46.35 -13.36
C LEU A 6 -3.27 -45.95 -11.98
N GLY A 7 -2.64 -44.96 -11.32
CA GLY A 7 -3.19 -44.27 -10.15
C GLY A 7 -2.81 -42.78 -9.97
N TRP A 8 -2.24 -42.11 -10.99
CA TRP A 8 -1.67 -40.75 -10.86
C TRP A 8 -2.42 -39.67 -11.68
N PHE A 9 -3.74 -39.76 -11.86
CA PHE A 9 -4.53 -38.65 -12.42
C PHE A 9 -5.85 -38.46 -11.64
N GLY A 10 -5.80 -37.60 -10.62
CA GLY A 10 -6.95 -37.27 -9.76
C GLY A 10 -6.69 -36.22 -8.66
N GLY A 11 -5.44 -35.79 -8.44
CA GLY A 11 -5.06 -34.95 -7.29
C GLY A 11 -5.38 -33.44 -7.37
N GLY A 12 -5.96 -32.95 -8.48
CA GLY A 12 -6.16 -31.52 -8.73
C GLY A 12 -7.14 -30.84 -7.76
N GLN A 13 -8.34 -31.40 -7.60
CA GLN A 13 -9.33 -30.90 -6.62
C GLN A 13 -8.92 -31.22 -5.18
N ALA A 14 -8.43 -32.44 -4.91
CA ALA A 14 -8.06 -32.86 -3.55
C ALA A 14 -7.01 -31.93 -2.90
N LYS A 15 -6.07 -31.38 -3.68
CA LYS A 15 -5.08 -30.40 -3.18
C LYS A 15 -5.63 -28.98 -2.96
N LYS A 16 -6.73 -28.59 -3.63
CA LYS A 16 -7.41 -27.28 -3.41
C LYS A 16 -8.41 -27.33 -2.25
N GLU A 17 -9.02 -28.48 -1.98
CA GLU A 17 -9.96 -28.65 -0.86
C GLU A 17 -9.25 -28.83 0.50
N ALA A 18 -7.99 -29.27 0.52
CA ALA A 18 -7.26 -29.59 1.75
C ALA A 18 -7.16 -28.41 2.76
N PRO A 19 -6.78 -27.17 2.37
CA PRO A 19 -6.68 -26.05 3.32
C PRO A 19 -8.05 -25.65 3.89
N LYS A 20 -9.08 -25.57 3.04
CA LYS A 20 -10.45 -25.24 3.44
C LYS A 20 -11.01 -26.28 4.42
N LYS A 21 -10.80 -27.57 4.13
CA LYS A 21 -11.19 -28.68 5.00
C LYS A 21 -10.48 -28.60 6.36
N ALA A 22 -9.17 -28.33 6.38
CA ALA A 22 -8.42 -28.16 7.62
C ALA A 22 -8.96 -26.98 8.46
N ILE A 23 -9.18 -25.81 7.85
CA ILE A 23 -9.76 -24.64 8.52
C ILE A 23 -11.16 -24.97 9.10
N LEU A 24 -12.02 -25.66 8.34
CA LEU A 24 -13.34 -26.08 8.84
C LEU A 24 -13.24 -27.03 10.04
N GLN A 25 -12.31 -27.99 10.02
CA GLN A 25 -12.08 -28.88 11.16
C GLN A 25 -11.56 -28.13 12.39
N LEU A 26 -10.61 -27.20 12.22
CA LEU A 26 -10.08 -26.35 13.29
C LEU A 26 -11.18 -25.45 13.89
N ARG A 27 -12.03 -24.83 13.05
CA ARG A 27 -13.17 -24.01 13.50
C ARG A 27 -14.23 -24.84 14.26
N GLY A 28 -14.50 -26.07 13.83
CA GLY A 28 -15.36 -26.99 14.58
C GLY A 28 -14.78 -27.37 15.94
N GLN A 29 -13.47 -27.59 16.03
CA GLN A 29 -12.80 -27.83 17.30
C GLN A 29 -12.81 -26.59 18.21
N LEU A 30 -12.62 -25.40 17.64
CA LEU A 30 -12.70 -24.11 18.34
C LEU A 30 -14.10 -23.91 18.97
N GLU A 31 -15.18 -24.22 18.23
CA GLU A 31 -16.54 -24.16 18.77
C GLU A 31 -16.74 -25.09 19.97
N MET A 32 -16.15 -26.29 19.93
CA MET A 32 -16.19 -27.24 21.05
C MET A 32 -15.38 -26.77 22.26
N LEU A 33 -14.23 -26.12 22.05
CA LEU A 33 -13.46 -25.51 23.14
C LEU A 33 -14.20 -24.32 23.76
N ASN A 34 -14.82 -23.45 22.96
CA ASN A 34 -15.64 -22.33 23.45
C ASN A 34 -16.88 -22.80 24.26
N LYS A 35 -17.48 -23.95 23.89
CA LYS A 35 -18.52 -24.60 24.70
C LYS A 35 -17.97 -25.14 26.02
N ARG A 36 -16.78 -25.74 26.00
CA ARG A 36 -16.08 -26.24 27.20
C ARG A 36 -15.69 -25.10 28.15
N GLU A 37 -15.19 -23.99 27.63
CA GLU A 37 -14.83 -22.79 28.37
C GLU A 37 -16.04 -22.27 29.18
N LYS A 38 -17.18 -22.05 28.51
CA LYS A 38 -18.44 -21.65 29.16
C LYS A 38 -18.92 -22.65 30.21
N HIS A 39 -18.76 -23.95 29.96
CA HIS A 39 -19.12 -24.97 30.93
C HIS A 39 -18.22 -24.93 32.18
N LEU A 40 -16.91 -24.75 32.01
CA LEU A 40 -15.95 -24.61 33.11
C LEU A 40 -16.21 -23.35 33.93
N GLN A 41 -16.56 -22.23 33.29
CA GLN A 41 -16.96 -21.00 33.98
C GLN A 41 -18.21 -21.23 34.85
N ASN A 42 -19.26 -21.83 34.30
CA ASN A 42 -20.46 -22.19 35.08
C ASN A 42 -20.13 -23.09 36.28
N GLN A 43 -19.27 -24.10 36.09
CA GLN A 43 -18.81 -24.97 37.19
C GLN A 43 -18.02 -24.20 38.25
N MET A 44 -17.18 -23.22 37.87
CA MET A 44 -16.47 -22.35 38.80
C MET A 44 -17.44 -21.51 39.63
N ASP A 45 -18.48 -20.95 39.01
CA ASP A 45 -19.48 -20.13 39.67
C ASP A 45 -20.35 -20.95 40.65
N GLU A 46 -20.73 -22.18 40.26
CA GLU A 46 -21.37 -23.14 41.17
C GLU A 46 -20.50 -23.46 42.39
N GLN A 47 -19.20 -23.71 42.21
CA GLN A 47 -18.30 -23.98 43.35
C GLN A 47 -18.06 -22.72 44.21
N ASP A 48 -18.06 -21.52 43.63
CA ASP A 48 -17.98 -20.27 44.39
C ASP A 48 -19.23 -20.05 45.25
N ALA A 49 -20.42 -20.28 44.69
CA ALA A 49 -21.69 -20.22 45.41
C ALA A 49 -21.75 -21.25 46.57
N LEU A 50 -21.29 -22.48 46.33
CA LEU A 50 -21.19 -23.51 47.37
C LEU A 50 -20.16 -23.13 48.45
N ALA A 51 -19.01 -22.56 48.07
CA ALA A 51 -18.01 -22.09 49.02
C ALA A 51 -18.59 -20.99 49.94
N ARG A 52 -19.28 -20.00 49.36
CA ARG A 52 -19.97 -18.93 50.12
C ARG A 52 -21.06 -19.48 51.05
N LYS A 53 -21.88 -20.42 50.57
CA LYS A 53 -22.94 -21.07 51.36
C LYS A 53 -22.41 -21.77 52.61
N TYR A 54 -21.25 -22.41 52.53
CA TYR A 54 -20.68 -23.19 53.63
C TYR A 54 -19.64 -22.44 54.47
N VAL A 55 -19.24 -21.20 54.12
CA VAL A 55 -18.11 -20.50 54.76
C VAL A 55 -18.27 -20.32 56.27
N SER A 56 -19.49 -20.08 56.75
CA SER A 56 -19.83 -19.86 58.17
C SER A 56 -20.31 -21.12 58.89
N THR A 57 -20.71 -22.18 58.17
CA THR A 57 -21.41 -23.36 58.72
C THR A 57 -20.61 -24.65 58.61
N ASN A 58 -19.80 -24.82 57.55
CA ASN A 58 -18.99 -26.01 57.32
C ASN A 58 -17.70 -25.66 56.56
N LYS A 59 -16.67 -25.29 57.33
CA LYS A 59 -15.33 -24.93 56.83
C LYS A 59 -14.71 -25.98 55.90
N GLN A 60 -14.95 -27.27 56.14
CA GLN A 60 -14.38 -28.34 55.33
C GLN A 60 -15.10 -28.47 53.98
N ALA A 61 -16.43 -28.33 53.94
CA ALA A 61 -17.20 -28.28 52.70
C ALA A 61 -16.81 -27.05 51.86
N ALA A 62 -16.69 -25.87 52.48
CA ALA A 62 -16.24 -24.65 51.80
C ALA A 62 -14.82 -24.81 51.20
N LYS A 63 -13.87 -25.38 51.95
CA LYS A 63 -12.51 -25.65 51.47
C LYS A 63 -12.48 -26.67 50.32
N SER A 64 -13.39 -27.65 50.32
CA SER A 64 -13.54 -28.62 49.23
C SER A 64 -14.07 -27.97 47.94
N ALA A 65 -15.09 -27.11 48.06
CA ALA A 65 -15.63 -26.35 46.94
C ALA A 65 -14.56 -25.41 46.33
N LEU A 66 -13.83 -24.65 47.15
CA LEU A 66 -12.72 -23.81 46.68
C LEU A 66 -11.62 -24.61 45.97
N ARG A 67 -11.29 -25.83 46.43
CA ARG A 67 -10.33 -26.70 45.74
C ARG A 67 -10.82 -27.10 44.35
N ARG A 68 -12.10 -27.46 44.21
CA ARG A 68 -12.70 -27.79 42.90
C ARG A 68 -12.72 -26.57 41.98
N LYS A 69 -13.08 -25.39 42.50
CA LYS A 69 -12.99 -24.13 41.75
C LYS A 69 -11.59 -23.92 41.17
N LYS A 70 -10.52 -24.11 41.98
CA LYS A 70 -9.13 -24.01 41.50
C LYS A 70 -8.76 -25.06 40.44
N GLN A 71 -9.33 -26.26 40.48
CA GLN A 71 -9.13 -27.27 39.43
C GLN A 71 -9.82 -26.86 38.11
N PHE A 72 -11.01 -26.25 38.18
CA PHE A 72 -11.70 -25.73 37.01
C PHE A 72 -11.02 -24.48 36.44
N GLU A 73 -10.51 -23.57 37.28
CA GLU A 73 -9.69 -22.42 36.85
C GLU A 73 -8.46 -22.87 36.03
N HIS A 74 -7.71 -23.89 36.50
CA HIS A 74 -6.58 -24.42 35.73
C HIS A 74 -7.02 -25.13 34.44
N SER A 75 -8.17 -25.80 34.46
CA SER A 75 -8.75 -26.39 33.25
C SER A 75 -9.21 -25.34 32.23
N LEU A 76 -9.65 -24.17 32.71
CA LEU A 76 -10.06 -23.02 31.91
C LEU A 76 -8.84 -22.36 31.24
N GLU A 77 -7.76 -22.14 32.00
CA GLU A 77 -6.46 -21.67 31.50
C GLU A 77 -5.92 -22.58 30.38
N GLN A 78 -5.93 -23.90 30.58
CA GLN A 78 -5.55 -24.87 29.54
C GLN A 78 -6.46 -24.80 28.31
N THR A 79 -7.77 -24.60 28.49
CA THR A 79 -8.74 -24.49 27.39
C THR A 79 -8.51 -23.20 26.58
N SER A 80 -8.23 -22.08 27.25
CA SER A 80 -7.90 -20.79 26.63
C SER A 80 -6.59 -20.86 25.83
N SER A 81 -5.55 -21.50 26.37
CA SER A 81 -4.29 -21.76 25.66
C SER A 81 -4.49 -22.60 24.39
N GLN A 82 -5.39 -23.60 24.44
CA GLN A 82 -5.77 -24.40 23.27
C GLN A 82 -6.53 -23.57 22.22
N ILE A 83 -7.47 -22.71 22.64
CA ILE A 83 -8.20 -21.77 21.77
C ILE A 83 -7.21 -20.89 21.00
N MET A 84 -6.33 -20.17 21.70
CA MET A 84 -5.31 -19.30 21.09
C MET A 84 -4.42 -20.06 20.10
N THR A 85 -4.06 -21.30 20.42
CA THR A 85 -3.24 -22.16 19.54
C THR A 85 -3.97 -22.50 18.25
N LEU A 86 -5.26 -22.83 18.30
CA LEU A 86 -6.05 -23.14 17.10
C LEU A 86 -6.31 -21.89 16.24
N GLU A 87 -6.56 -20.74 16.86
CA GLU A 87 -6.72 -19.46 16.15
C GLU A 87 -5.44 -19.08 15.39
N GLN A 88 -4.28 -19.20 16.03
CA GLN A 88 -2.99 -18.98 15.40
C GLN A 88 -2.73 -19.95 14.24
N GLN A 89 -3.17 -21.21 14.34
CA GLN A 89 -3.09 -22.19 13.25
C GLN A 89 -4.01 -21.86 12.08
N ILE A 90 -5.25 -21.44 12.34
CA ILE A 90 -6.20 -20.99 11.30
C ILE A 90 -5.59 -19.81 10.53
N TYR A 91 -5.12 -18.78 11.23
CA TYR A 91 -4.46 -17.62 10.62
C TYR A 91 -3.23 -18.02 9.78
N SER A 92 -2.41 -18.95 10.30
CA SER A 92 -1.21 -19.43 9.58
C SER A 92 -1.57 -20.15 8.27
N ILE A 93 -2.64 -20.94 8.24
CA ILE A 93 -3.11 -21.62 7.03
C ILE A 93 -3.70 -20.62 6.03
N GLU A 94 -4.46 -19.63 6.51
CA GLU A 94 -5.05 -18.58 5.68
C GLU A 94 -3.95 -17.70 5.04
N SER A 95 -2.95 -17.26 5.82
CA SER A 95 -1.77 -16.55 5.34
C SER A 95 -0.96 -17.38 4.33
N ALA A 96 -0.72 -18.67 4.62
CA ALA A 96 0.00 -19.56 3.71
C ALA A 96 -0.73 -19.75 2.37
N ASN A 97 -2.07 -19.75 2.35
CA ASN A 97 -2.84 -19.82 1.11
C ASN A 97 -2.73 -18.51 0.30
N ILE A 98 -2.80 -17.34 0.94
CA ILE A 98 -2.59 -16.05 0.28
C ILE A 98 -1.18 -15.97 -0.33
N ASN A 99 -0.14 -16.29 0.46
CA ASN A 99 1.25 -16.27 0.00
C ASN A 99 1.49 -17.19 -1.20
N LYS A 100 0.82 -18.34 -1.24
CA LYS A 100 0.84 -19.26 -2.38
C LYS A 100 0.17 -18.65 -3.61
N GLU A 101 -1.00 -18.03 -3.46
CA GLU A 101 -1.71 -17.38 -4.57
C GLU A 101 -0.90 -16.22 -5.16
N THR A 102 -0.23 -15.42 -4.31
CA THR A 102 0.75 -14.41 -4.75
C THR A 102 1.91 -15.04 -5.52
N LEU A 103 2.50 -16.13 -5.03
CA LEU A 103 3.60 -16.82 -5.71
C LEU A 103 3.18 -17.42 -7.07
N ASP A 104 1.99 -18.02 -7.15
CA ASP A 104 1.42 -18.54 -8.40
C ASP A 104 1.18 -17.39 -9.41
N ALA A 105 0.72 -16.21 -8.95
CA ALA A 105 0.58 -15.01 -9.79
C ALA A 105 1.94 -14.48 -10.28
N MET A 106 2.94 -14.36 -9.39
CA MET A 106 4.31 -13.96 -9.76
C MET A 106 4.94 -14.92 -10.77
N LYS A 107 4.70 -16.23 -10.62
CA LYS A 107 5.17 -17.24 -11.57
C LYS A 107 4.54 -17.06 -12.96
N ASN A 108 3.24 -16.76 -13.03
CA ASN A 108 2.55 -16.49 -14.28
C ASN A 108 3.06 -15.19 -14.94
N ALA A 109 3.26 -14.12 -14.17
CA ALA A 109 3.88 -12.88 -14.65
C ALA A 109 5.30 -13.13 -15.19
N GLY A 110 6.13 -13.89 -14.47
CA GLY A 110 7.47 -14.26 -14.93
C GLY A 110 7.47 -15.12 -16.21
N ALA A 111 6.45 -15.97 -16.40
CA ALA A 111 6.27 -16.72 -17.65
C ALA A 111 5.87 -15.80 -18.82
N ALA A 112 4.94 -14.85 -18.60
CA ALA A 112 4.55 -13.86 -19.60
C ALA A 112 5.72 -12.96 -20.00
N MET A 113 6.49 -12.44 -19.03
CA MET A 113 7.70 -11.65 -19.30
C MET A 113 8.72 -12.43 -20.13
N LYS A 114 8.93 -13.72 -19.84
CA LYS A 114 9.78 -14.59 -20.67
C LYS A 114 9.27 -14.74 -22.10
N GLN A 115 7.95 -14.83 -22.31
CA GLN A 115 7.37 -14.90 -23.65
C GLN A 115 7.51 -13.58 -24.42
N ILE A 116 7.29 -12.43 -23.77
CA ILE A 116 7.48 -11.10 -24.37
C ILE A 116 8.96 -10.92 -24.79
N HIS A 117 9.91 -11.29 -23.92
CA HIS A 117 11.33 -11.17 -24.23
C HIS A 117 11.88 -12.25 -25.17
N ALA A 118 11.22 -13.41 -25.32
CA ALA A 118 11.69 -14.49 -26.21
C ALA A 118 11.76 -14.07 -27.69
N GLY A 119 11.02 -13.04 -28.10
CA GLY A 119 11.11 -12.44 -29.43
C GLY A 119 12.19 -11.35 -29.57
N LEU A 120 12.69 -10.82 -28.46
CA LEU A 120 13.63 -9.69 -28.37
C LEU A 120 15.06 -10.20 -28.10
N THR A 121 15.60 -10.99 -29.02
CA THR A 121 17.03 -11.37 -28.99
C THR A 121 17.89 -10.17 -29.41
N ILE A 122 19.14 -10.11 -28.93
CA ILE A 122 20.06 -9.01 -29.28
C ILE A 122 20.23 -8.93 -30.81
N ASP A 123 20.38 -10.09 -31.45
CA ASP A 123 20.54 -10.24 -32.90
C ASP A 123 19.38 -9.60 -33.67
N LYS A 124 18.13 -9.74 -33.19
CA LYS A 124 16.95 -9.13 -33.82
C LYS A 124 16.84 -7.63 -33.59
N VAL A 125 17.39 -7.14 -32.48
CA VAL A 125 17.49 -5.69 -32.24
C VAL A 125 18.55 -5.11 -33.17
N ASP A 126 19.68 -5.79 -33.34
CA ASP A 126 20.72 -5.39 -34.28
C ASP A 126 20.22 -5.42 -35.75
N ASP A 127 19.55 -6.50 -36.19
CA ASP A 127 18.90 -6.59 -37.51
C ASP A 127 17.96 -5.40 -37.78
N VAL A 128 17.10 -5.06 -36.81
CA VAL A 128 16.15 -3.94 -36.93
C VAL A 128 16.86 -2.59 -36.93
N MET A 129 17.92 -2.43 -36.14
CA MET A 129 18.72 -1.20 -36.09
C MET A 129 19.62 -1.03 -37.34
N GLU A 130 20.02 -2.11 -37.99
CA GLU A 130 20.72 -2.06 -39.29
C GLU A 130 19.74 -1.68 -40.41
N GLY A 131 18.59 -2.35 -40.50
CA GLY A 131 17.53 -1.97 -41.46
C GLY A 131 17.03 -0.53 -41.27
N LEU A 132 16.96 -0.02 -40.04
CA LEU A 132 16.61 1.38 -39.77
C LEU A 132 17.70 2.36 -40.25
N ARG A 133 18.98 2.01 -40.12
CA ARG A 133 20.09 2.82 -40.67
C ARG A 133 20.10 2.80 -42.19
N GLU A 134 19.82 1.66 -42.81
CA GLU A 134 19.71 1.54 -44.27
C GLU A 134 18.54 2.39 -44.81
N GLN A 135 17.37 2.34 -44.16
CA GLN A 135 16.23 3.21 -44.51
C GLN A 135 16.54 4.70 -44.29
N HIS A 136 17.31 5.06 -43.25
CA HIS A 136 17.76 6.44 -43.04
C HIS A 136 18.70 6.91 -44.16
N ALA A 137 19.69 6.08 -44.53
CA ALA A 137 20.62 6.39 -45.61
C ALA A 137 19.91 6.54 -46.96
N ILE A 138 18.92 5.70 -47.27
CA ILE A 138 18.05 5.85 -48.44
C ILE A 138 17.24 7.16 -48.37
N GLY A 139 16.75 7.54 -47.18
CA GLY A 139 16.07 8.81 -46.97
C GLY A 139 16.96 10.03 -47.21
N GLU A 140 18.22 9.96 -46.77
CA GLU A 140 19.25 10.99 -47.04
C GLU A 140 19.60 11.05 -48.53
N GLU A 141 19.84 9.90 -49.19
CA GLU A 141 20.13 9.83 -50.63
C GLU A 141 18.96 10.37 -51.49
N ILE A 142 17.71 10.07 -51.12
CA ILE A 142 16.51 10.65 -51.76
C ILE A 142 16.45 12.16 -51.53
N SER A 143 16.69 12.63 -50.31
CA SER A 143 16.71 14.07 -49.99
C SER A 143 17.80 14.80 -50.78
N GLU A 144 18.99 14.22 -50.85
CA GLU A 144 20.13 14.77 -51.60
C GLU A 144 19.90 14.74 -53.11
N ALA A 145 19.28 13.67 -53.65
CA ALA A 145 18.89 13.58 -55.06
C ALA A 145 17.77 14.58 -55.44
N ILE A 146 16.77 14.75 -54.57
CA ILE A 146 15.71 15.76 -54.75
C ILE A 146 16.33 17.16 -54.70
N THR A 147 17.17 17.44 -53.70
CA THR A 147 17.81 18.75 -53.53
C THR A 147 18.80 19.06 -54.67
N SER A 148 19.55 18.06 -55.15
CA SER A 148 20.40 18.15 -56.34
C SER A 148 19.61 18.40 -57.62
N SER A 149 18.37 17.89 -57.73
CA SER A 149 17.46 18.21 -58.84
C SER A 149 16.83 19.61 -58.73
N ILE A 150 16.72 20.16 -57.53
CA ILE A 150 16.14 21.49 -57.22
C ILE A 150 17.19 22.60 -57.22
N ALA A 151 18.48 22.29 -57.10
CA ALA A 151 19.62 23.21 -57.15
C ALA A 151 19.87 23.89 -58.52
N ASN A 152 18.83 24.04 -59.35
CA ASN A 152 18.82 24.81 -60.60
C ASN A 152 17.75 25.92 -60.64
N ASN A 153 16.95 26.09 -59.57
CA ASN A 153 16.24 27.34 -59.34
C ASN A 153 17.04 28.16 -58.32
N GLY A 154 17.97 28.98 -58.82
CA GLY A 154 18.63 29.99 -57.99
C GLY A 154 17.57 30.95 -57.44
N ILE A 155 17.42 30.98 -56.12
CA ILE A 155 16.78 32.08 -55.42
C ILE A 155 17.71 33.27 -55.57
N ASP A 156 17.20 34.42 -55.98
CA ASP A 156 18.01 35.63 -56.06
C ASP A 156 18.23 36.16 -54.64
N GLU A 157 19.46 36.09 -54.14
CA GLU A 157 19.79 36.54 -52.78
C GLU A 157 19.55 38.05 -52.62
N ASP A 158 19.65 38.83 -53.71
CA ASP A 158 19.37 40.27 -53.71
C ASP A 158 17.86 40.57 -53.49
N GLU A 159 16.95 39.75 -54.04
CA GLU A 159 15.49 39.88 -53.82
C GLU A 159 15.12 39.52 -52.37
N LEU A 160 15.80 38.52 -51.81
CA LEU A 160 15.58 38.05 -50.44
C LEU A 160 16.08 39.06 -49.40
N ASP A 161 17.19 39.75 -49.67
CA ASP A 161 17.73 40.81 -48.82
C ASP A 161 16.84 42.08 -48.84
N GLU A 162 16.20 42.42 -49.96
CA GLU A 162 15.18 43.49 -50.01
C GLU A 162 13.93 43.13 -49.18
N GLU A 163 13.36 41.93 -49.34
CA GLU A 163 12.20 41.47 -48.56
C GLU A 163 12.52 41.42 -47.04
N LEU A 164 13.72 40.97 -46.69
CA LEU A 164 14.20 40.94 -45.30
C LEU A 164 14.35 42.35 -44.70
N ALA A 165 14.83 43.33 -45.49
CA ALA A 165 14.95 44.72 -45.04
C ALA A 165 13.56 45.35 -44.80
N GLU A 166 12.58 45.06 -45.65
CA GLU A 166 11.21 45.57 -45.50
C GLU A 166 10.53 45.01 -44.24
N LEU A 167 10.67 43.70 -43.97
CA LEU A 167 10.19 43.05 -42.74
C LEU A 167 10.87 43.57 -41.46
N GLN A 168 12.16 43.92 -41.54
CA GLN A 168 12.87 44.51 -40.39
C GLN A 168 12.34 45.91 -40.07
N GLN A 169 12.04 46.72 -41.09
CA GLN A 169 11.47 48.05 -40.91
C GLN A 169 10.06 47.99 -40.30
N GLU A 170 9.17 47.13 -40.82
CA GLU A 170 7.80 46.94 -40.30
C GLU A 170 7.82 46.60 -38.79
N LYS A 171 8.74 45.71 -38.39
CA LYS A 171 8.90 45.31 -36.99
C LYS A 171 9.45 46.42 -36.09
N LEU A 172 10.32 47.29 -36.59
CA LEU A 172 10.81 48.45 -35.83
C LEU A 172 9.69 49.46 -35.59
N ASP A 173 8.87 49.71 -36.61
CA ASP A 173 7.72 50.61 -36.51
C ASP A 173 6.66 50.08 -35.51
N GLU A 174 6.39 48.77 -35.50
CA GLU A 174 5.53 48.11 -34.51
C GLU A 174 6.07 48.23 -33.07
N GLN A 175 7.39 48.14 -32.88
CA GLN A 175 8.01 48.29 -31.55
C GLN A 175 7.99 49.74 -31.06
N MET A 176 8.19 50.73 -31.94
CA MET A 176 8.12 52.14 -31.58
C MET A 176 6.71 52.55 -31.12
N LEU A 177 5.66 51.98 -31.70
CA LEU A 177 4.27 52.19 -31.28
C LEU A 177 3.94 51.68 -29.87
N ASN A 178 4.74 50.77 -29.30
CA ASN A 178 4.43 50.06 -28.05
C ASN A 178 5.13 50.60 -26.78
N THR A 179 5.97 51.65 -26.86
CA THR A 179 6.75 52.12 -25.69
C THR A 179 6.14 53.35 -24.98
N GLY A 180 5.24 53.07 -24.02
CA GLY A 180 4.73 54.05 -23.05
C GLY A 180 5.68 54.33 -21.85
N SER A 181 5.40 55.38 -21.07
CA SER A 181 6.31 56.00 -20.10
C SER A 181 6.49 55.30 -18.72
N VAL A 182 7.65 55.52 -18.09
CA VAL A 182 8.18 55.05 -16.76
C VAL A 182 7.95 56.07 -15.61
N PRO A 183 8.38 55.91 -14.31
CA PRO A 183 8.74 54.75 -13.43
C PRO A 183 8.04 54.78 -12.00
N ILE A 184 8.32 53.94 -10.97
CA ILE A 184 9.20 54.18 -9.76
C ILE A 184 9.04 53.08 -8.63
N HIS A 185 10.16 52.72 -7.92
CA HIS A 185 10.47 52.12 -6.55
C HIS A 185 9.42 51.36 -5.65
N ASP A 186 9.74 50.58 -4.57
CA ASP A 186 10.96 50.34 -3.73
C ASP A 186 11.02 48.93 -3.01
N ALA A 187 12.03 48.65 -2.16
CA ALA A 187 12.47 47.31 -1.66
C ALA A 187 12.23 46.94 -0.14
N PRO A 188 12.51 45.67 0.33
CA PRO A 188 12.34 45.20 1.73
C PRO A 188 13.65 44.93 2.54
N SER A 189 13.57 44.61 3.85
CA SER A 189 14.74 44.36 4.76
C SER A 189 14.47 43.34 5.91
N SER A 190 15.50 42.88 6.64
CA SER A 190 15.54 41.53 7.26
C SER A 190 16.27 41.32 8.64
N GLN A 191 15.84 40.29 9.41
CA GLN A 191 16.64 39.27 10.18
C GLN A 191 17.36 39.54 11.54
N LYS A 192 17.20 38.66 12.59
CA LYS A 192 18.25 37.95 13.45
C LYS A 192 17.78 37.33 14.82
N LEU A 193 18.68 36.55 15.50
CA LEU A 193 18.48 35.51 16.57
C LEU A 193 18.95 35.92 18.05
N PRO A 194 19.40 35.06 19.02
CA PRO A 194 18.62 34.33 20.07
C PRO A 194 19.10 34.37 21.58
N GLN A 195 18.19 34.05 22.56
CA GLN A 195 18.42 33.53 23.96
C GLN A 195 19.14 34.42 25.04
N ALA A 196 19.25 34.16 26.38
CA ALA A 196 18.52 33.49 27.52
C ALA A 196 19.36 33.67 28.85
N PRO A 197 19.06 33.18 30.11
CA PRO A 197 17.86 32.65 30.80
C PRO A 197 17.54 33.30 32.22
N ASN A 198 16.53 32.74 32.94
CA ASN A 198 16.38 32.64 34.43
C ASN A 198 15.33 33.51 35.19
N THR A 199 14.84 32.94 36.30
CA THR A 199 13.89 33.41 37.34
C THR A 199 12.38 33.30 37.07
N ASN A 200 11.65 32.80 38.09
CA ASN A 200 10.23 32.48 38.08
C ASN A 200 9.54 33.25 39.23
N PRO A 201 8.39 33.90 39.00
CA PRO A 201 7.31 33.80 39.97
C PRO A 201 5.92 33.58 39.36
N LYS A 202 5.06 32.89 40.12
CA LYS A 202 3.66 32.54 39.79
C LYS A 202 2.81 33.72 39.33
N ALA A 203 2.00 33.48 38.29
CA ALA A 203 0.74 34.19 38.02
C ALA A 203 -0.37 33.16 37.71
N PRO A 204 -1.66 33.48 37.96
CA PRO A 204 -2.78 32.57 37.69
C PRO A 204 -3.44 32.86 36.32
N GLN A 205 -3.33 31.92 35.38
CA GLN A 205 -4.14 31.88 34.17
C GLN A 205 -4.57 30.43 33.93
N ARG A 206 -5.88 30.18 33.95
CA ARG A 206 -6.52 28.92 33.53
C ARG A 206 -8.03 29.13 33.33
N VAL A 207 -8.36 30.21 32.62
CA VAL A 207 -9.75 30.62 32.34
C VAL A 207 -9.89 31.03 30.87
N GLU A 208 -8.87 31.65 30.26
CA GLU A 208 -8.88 31.99 28.82
C GLU A 208 -8.62 30.78 27.89
N GLU A 209 -7.85 29.78 28.33
CA GLU A 209 -7.56 28.57 27.51
C GLU A 209 -8.81 27.68 27.27
N ASP A 210 -9.76 27.63 28.21
CA ASP A 210 -10.99 26.84 28.06
C ASP A 210 -11.95 27.47 27.04
N ASP A 211 -12.01 28.82 26.96
CA ASP A 211 -12.84 29.55 26.00
C ASP A 211 -12.32 29.37 24.56
N GLU A 212 -11.00 29.47 24.33
CA GLU A 212 -10.39 29.26 23.01
C GLU A 212 -10.57 27.82 22.48
N GLU A 213 -10.49 26.80 23.33
CA GLU A 213 -10.68 25.40 22.92
C GLU A 213 -12.15 25.10 22.54
N GLU A 214 -13.12 25.78 23.17
CA GLU A 214 -14.54 25.64 22.84
C GLU A 214 -14.89 26.34 21.50
N GLU A 215 -14.33 27.53 21.22
CA GLU A 215 -14.44 28.18 19.91
C GLU A 215 -13.83 27.32 18.78
N LEU A 216 -12.65 26.74 19.00
CA LEU A 216 -11.99 25.85 18.03
C LEU A 216 -12.84 24.61 17.67
N ARG A 217 -13.49 23.97 18.66
CA ARG A 217 -14.40 22.85 18.39
C ARG A 217 -15.61 23.28 17.56
N LYS A 218 -16.15 24.47 17.82
CA LYS A 218 -17.31 25.00 17.10
C LYS A 218 -16.97 25.25 15.62
N LEU A 219 -15.81 25.84 15.35
CA LEU A 219 -15.33 26.08 13.98
C LEU A 219 -15.06 24.75 13.22
N GLN A 220 -14.52 23.74 13.89
CA GLN A 220 -14.29 22.41 13.30
C GLN A 220 -15.60 21.69 12.96
N ALA A 221 -16.65 21.85 13.78
CA ALA A 221 -17.96 21.28 13.52
C ALA A 221 -18.67 21.94 12.32
N GLU A 222 -18.48 23.25 12.12
CA GLU A 222 -19.06 24.00 11.01
C GLU A 222 -18.42 23.67 9.65
N MET A 223 -17.12 23.33 9.62
CA MET A 223 -16.41 22.87 8.41
C MET A 223 -16.66 21.39 8.06
N ALA A 224 -17.45 20.66 8.84
CA ALA A 224 -17.74 19.24 8.66
C ALA A 224 -19.17 18.95 8.13
N MET A 225 -19.91 19.99 7.71
CA MET A 225 -21.16 19.93 6.95
C MET A 225 -21.00 20.47 5.53
#